data_AF-A0A7X0NM63-F1
#
_entry.id   AF-A0A7X0NM63-F1
#
_cell.length_a   1.000
_cell.length_b   1.000
_cell.length_c   1.000
_cell.angle_alpha   90.00
_cell.angle_beta   90.00
_cell.angle_gamma   90.00
#
_symmetry.space_group_name_H-M   'P 1'
#
loop_
_entity.id
_entity.type
_entity.pdbx_description
1 polymer ?
#
loop_
_entity_poly.entity_id
_entity_poly.type
_entity_poly.pdbx_seq_one_letter_code
_entity_poly.pdbx_strand_id
1 'polypeptide(L)'
;MRAEDGITAGGWSPWCELRVDTTAPEREPEVSSARYPENAWGDGVGRAGSFAFGANGVTDVTAFVYGLNHEPDTEVEAADGRAAVEITPQEEGPNVLSVRGKDGAGKLGPIRTYVFNVRAGTAPAGHWSFDEGQGGTAADSAGDHPATLAGAGWTEGRQGGAVRFTGQGQHAVTGSPIVASDRNLAISAWVRLDTLPAHNAAAVAQDGELHAGPWLGYRAASRSWSFNLNHTTGTSQPVWAYSAQDTAKAGVWTHLTGVYDAAAKNMYLFVNGRLAAGPVKYHGGAGPAGPLRFGEAQFQGSMVDPWPGDVDDVRVWDRAVVPEEIAGLVNGAKTLTAHWTLDGTGEDATGGTGPLTPGGGAAWTSGWLGDAITLDGVAGHAAAGQAAVRTDQSYTVSAWVQLDRLPASDAVVVSQGGSRTSHFSLGYSSAGRWGIGVASADTDNPGAWAALSDAVAYPMEWTHLAGVYDAPAGKVRIYVGGQHVPSTDLGYVSTWNAEGPLQVGRGMSAGTVGGHFPGAIDDVRVYQGALSSDDIARLAAG
;
A
#
# COMPACT_ATOMS: atom_id res chain seq x y z
N MET A 1 18.36 -31.03 -46.99
CA MET A 1 17.98 -31.81 -45.79
C MET A 1 17.03 -32.93 -46.18
N ARG A 2 16.96 -34.03 -45.42
CA ARG A 2 15.93 -35.06 -45.53
C ARG A 2 15.47 -35.46 -44.12
N ALA A 3 14.20 -35.79 -43.96
CA ALA A 3 13.69 -36.36 -42.71
C ALA A 3 13.77 -37.89 -42.76
N GLU A 4 14.07 -38.52 -41.63
CA GLU A 4 14.18 -39.97 -41.47
C GLU A 4 13.66 -40.35 -40.08
N ASP A 5 12.85 -41.41 -40.00
CA ASP A 5 12.23 -41.90 -38.76
C ASP A 5 12.93 -43.14 -38.18
N GLY A 6 14.09 -43.49 -38.74
CA GLY A 6 14.87 -44.68 -38.37
C GLY A 6 14.51 -45.96 -39.11
N ILE A 7 13.45 -45.95 -39.95
CA ILE A 7 13.07 -47.08 -40.81
C ILE A 7 12.97 -46.66 -42.27
N THR A 8 12.46 -45.44 -42.55
CA THR A 8 12.28 -44.91 -43.89
C THR A 8 12.79 -43.47 -43.98
N ALA A 9 13.57 -43.16 -45.02
CA ALA A 9 14.01 -41.80 -45.30
C ALA A 9 13.15 -41.17 -46.41
N GLY A 10 12.74 -39.92 -46.22
CA GLY A 10 12.07 -39.12 -47.24
C GLY A 10 13.02 -38.67 -48.35
N GLY A 11 12.43 -38.13 -49.43
CA GLY A 11 13.20 -37.52 -50.52
C GLY A 11 14.07 -36.35 -50.03
N TRP A 12 15.24 -36.20 -50.64
CA TRP A 12 16.11 -35.06 -50.36
C TRP A 12 15.43 -33.76 -50.80
N SER A 13 15.49 -32.74 -49.94
CA SER A 13 15.19 -31.37 -50.37
C SER A 13 16.17 -30.94 -51.47
N PRO A 14 15.82 -29.90 -52.26
CA PRO A 14 16.82 -29.11 -52.98
C PRO A 14 17.97 -28.69 -52.05
N TRP A 15 19.13 -28.39 -52.64
CA TRP A 15 20.29 -27.90 -51.88
C TRP A 15 19.89 -26.71 -51.00
N CYS A 16 20.21 -26.82 -49.71
CA CYS A 16 20.05 -25.76 -48.73
C CYS A 16 21.31 -25.71 -47.88
N GLU A 17 21.70 -24.51 -47.48
CA GLU A 17 22.86 -24.28 -46.64
C GLU A 17 22.43 -24.20 -45.18
N LEU A 18 23.18 -24.86 -44.30
CA LEU A 18 23.06 -24.71 -42.86
C LEU A 18 24.25 -23.85 -42.41
N ARG A 19 23.99 -22.64 -41.92
CA ARG A 19 25.02 -21.81 -41.29
C ARG A 19 25.03 -22.13 -39.79
N VAL A 20 26.09 -22.77 -39.31
CA VAL A 20 26.32 -22.94 -37.87
C VAL A 20 26.99 -21.67 -37.38
N ASP A 21 26.25 -20.86 -36.63
CA ASP A 21 26.83 -19.72 -35.92
C ASP A 21 27.31 -20.16 -34.54
N THR A 22 28.60 -19.97 -34.27
CA THR A 22 29.20 -20.28 -32.97
C THR A 22 29.68 -19.04 -32.23
N THR A 23 29.66 -17.88 -32.89
CA THR A 23 30.23 -16.62 -32.42
C THR A 23 29.12 -15.72 -31.90
N ALA A 24 29.21 -15.29 -30.64
CA ALA A 24 28.28 -14.31 -30.11
C ALA A 24 28.62 -12.90 -30.64
N PRO A 25 27.66 -11.95 -30.61
CA PRO A 25 27.93 -10.55 -30.90
C PRO A 25 29.14 -10.03 -30.11
N GLU A 26 30.13 -9.47 -30.80
CA GLU A 26 31.45 -9.20 -30.22
C GLU A 26 31.58 -7.82 -29.53
N ARG A 27 30.58 -6.96 -29.66
CA ARG A 27 30.59 -5.58 -29.12
C ARG A 27 29.40 -5.33 -28.20
N GLU A 28 29.62 -4.41 -27.27
CA GLU A 28 28.53 -3.85 -26.46
C GLU A 28 27.57 -3.05 -27.35
N PRO A 29 26.25 -3.15 -27.12
CA PRO A 29 25.26 -2.27 -27.74
C PRO A 29 25.51 -0.79 -27.44
N GLU A 30 25.08 0.07 -28.36
CA GLU A 30 24.88 1.50 -28.10
C GLU A 30 23.53 1.70 -27.39
N VAL A 31 23.49 2.58 -26.39
CA VAL A 31 22.28 2.92 -25.64
C VAL A 31 22.19 4.44 -25.51
N SER A 32 21.01 5.02 -25.75
CA SER A 32 20.77 6.45 -25.53
C SER A 32 19.34 6.75 -25.11
N SER A 33 19.15 7.79 -24.29
CA SER A 33 17.84 8.34 -23.96
C SER A 33 17.91 9.86 -23.81
N ALA A 34 16.95 10.57 -24.40
CA ALA A 34 16.85 12.02 -24.26
C ALA A 34 16.27 12.44 -22.89
N ARG A 35 15.34 11.65 -22.35
CA ARG A 35 14.69 11.93 -21.05
C ARG A 35 15.56 11.49 -19.88
N TYR A 36 16.31 10.40 -20.05
CA TYR A 36 17.20 9.83 -19.05
C TYR A 36 18.63 9.78 -19.58
N PRO A 37 19.30 10.94 -19.76
CA PRO A 37 20.64 11.01 -20.32
C PRO A 37 21.68 10.31 -19.42
N GLU A 38 22.66 9.66 -20.05
CA GLU A 38 23.70 8.90 -19.36
C GLU A 38 24.51 9.81 -18.43
N ASN A 39 24.82 9.30 -17.23
CA ASN A 39 25.59 10.00 -16.20
C ASN A 39 25.01 11.36 -15.79
N ALA A 40 23.71 11.55 -15.99
CA ALA A 40 23.02 12.79 -15.68
C ALA A 40 21.67 12.52 -15.00
N TRP A 41 21.08 13.58 -14.44
CA TRP A 41 19.74 13.52 -13.87
C TRP A 41 18.71 13.67 -14.98
N GLY A 42 17.85 12.67 -15.12
CA GLY A 42 16.67 12.70 -15.98
C GLY A 42 15.44 13.25 -15.26
N ASP A 43 14.29 12.78 -15.73
CA ASP A 43 12.97 13.10 -15.18
C ASP A 43 12.70 12.32 -13.86
N GLY A 44 11.50 12.49 -13.30
CA GLY A 44 11.10 11.85 -12.04
C GLY A 44 10.71 10.38 -12.15
N VAL A 45 10.64 9.72 -10.99
CA VAL A 45 10.05 8.38 -10.80
C VAL A 45 8.67 8.32 -11.43
N GLY A 46 8.34 7.20 -12.08
CA GLY A 46 7.01 6.94 -12.61
C GLY A 46 6.68 7.57 -13.96
N ARG A 47 7.63 8.30 -14.57
CA ARG A 47 7.50 8.83 -15.92
C ARG A 47 8.18 7.90 -16.93
N ALA A 48 7.49 7.54 -18.01
CA ALA A 48 8.08 6.74 -19.07
C ALA A 48 9.11 7.55 -19.87
N GLY A 49 10.16 6.89 -20.34
CA GLY A 49 11.13 7.45 -21.28
C GLY A 49 11.62 6.43 -22.31
N SER A 50 11.87 6.93 -23.51
CA SER A 50 12.39 6.14 -24.63
C SER A 50 13.88 5.87 -24.49
N PHE A 51 14.29 4.62 -24.68
CA PHE A 51 15.67 4.19 -24.77
C PHE A 51 15.89 3.54 -26.13
N ALA A 52 16.85 4.07 -26.89
CA ALA A 52 17.23 3.55 -28.20
C ALA A 52 18.47 2.65 -28.08
N PHE A 53 18.39 1.47 -28.69
CA PHE A 53 19.45 0.48 -28.77
C PHE A 53 20.01 0.38 -30.18
N GLY A 54 21.33 0.27 -30.30
CA GLY A 54 22.04 0.09 -31.57
C GLY A 54 23.05 -1.03 -31.50
N ALA A 55 23.19 -1.81 -32.57
CA ALA A 55 24.09 -2.96 -32.64
C ALA A 55 25.59 -2.60 -32.73
N ASN A 56 25.95 -1.31 -32.69
CA ASN A 56 27.35 -0.85 -32.70
C ASN A 56 28.19 -1.42 -33.88
N GLY A 57 27.57 -1.51 -35.06
CA GLY A 57 28.17 -2.06 -36.27
C GLY A 57 28.22 -3.58 -36.36
N VAL A 58 27.69 -4.31 -35.36
CA VAL A 58 27.51 -5.77 -35.42
C VAL A 58 26.29 -6.08 -36.29
N THR A 59 26.47 -6.91 -37.32
CA THR A 59 25.47 -7.10 -38.39
C THR A 59 24.50 -8.26 -38.17
N ASP A 60 24.78 -9.15 -37.22
CA ASP A 60 24.00 -10.36 -36.92
C ASP A 60 23.12 -10.24 -35.67
N VAL A 61 23.06 -9.06 -35.05
CA VAL A 61 22.15 -8.79 -33.93
C VAL A 61 20.71 -8.75 -34.43
N THR A 62 19.90 -9.69 -33.97
CA THR A 62 18.47 -9.80 -34.31
C THR A 62 17.56 -9.34 -33.16
N ALA A 63 18.06 -9.26 -31.93
CA ALA A 63 17.31 -8.76 -30.78
C ALA A 63 18.25 -8.13 -29.73
N PHE A 64 17.68 -7.40 -28.79
CA PHE A 64 18.35 -6.95 -27.57
C PHE A 64 17.67 -7.54 -26.35
N VAL A 65 18.46 -7.88 -25.33
CA VAL A 65 17.95 -8.27 -24.00
C VAL A 65 18.33 -7.18 -23.01
N TYR A 66 17.37 -6.68 -22.25
CA TYR A 66 17.55 -5.56 -21.33
C TYR A 66 16.90 -5.78 -19.96
N GLY A 67 17.34 -5.02 -18.96
CA GLY A 67 16.81 -5.01 -17.59
C GLY A 67 17.20 -3.74 -16.85
N LEU A 68 16.29 -3.18 -16.05
CA LEU A 68 16.50 -1.95 -15.26
C LEU A 68 16.70 -2.33 -13.79
N ASN A 69 17.87 -2.01 -13.22
CA ASN A 69 18.27 -2.34 -11.85
C ASN A 69 18.33 -3.85 -11.54
N HIS A 70 18.29 -4.70 -12.58
CA HIS A 70 18.45 -6.14 -12.48
C HIS A 70 19.17 -6.69 -13.73
N GLU A 71 19.49 -7.98 -13.71
CA GLU A 71 20.06 -8.69 -14.87
C GLU A 71 19.11 -8.60 -16.07
N PRO A 72 19.63 -8.41 -17.30
CA PRO A 72 18.80 -8.27 -18.48
C PRO A 72 18.07 -9.59 -18.80
N ASP A 73 16.74 -9.55 -18.78
CA ASP A 73 15.85 -10.70 -18.97
C ASP A 73 14.70 -10.44 -19.97
N THR A 74 14.55 -9.20 -20.42
CA THR A 74 13.47 -8.78 -21.31
C THR A 74 13.98 -8.60 -22.73
N GLU A 75 13.38 -9.28 -23.70
CA GLU A 75 13.81 -9.25 -25.10
C GLU A 75 12.99 -8.27 -25.94
N VAL A 76 13.67 -7.54 -26.84
CA VAL A 76 13.06 -6.71 -27.87
C VAL A 76 13.71 -7.03 -29.22
N GLU A 77 12.87 -7.30 -30.23
CA GLU A 77 13.33 -7.54 -31.60
C GLU A 77 14.04 -6.31 -32.17
N ALA A 78 15.14 -6.54 -32.87
CA ALA A 78 15.89 -5.50 -33.55
C ALA A 78 15.51 -5.46 -35.04
N ALA A 79 15.08 -4.28 -35.50
CA ALA A 79 14.92 -3.99 -36.92
C ALA A 79 16.21 -3.31 -37.42
N ASP A 80 16.91 -3.94 -38.37
CA ASP A 80 18.18 -3.46 -38.92
C ASP A 80 19.23 -3.14 -37.83
N GLY A 81 19.33 -3.99 -36.81
CA GLY A 81 20.24 -3.83 -35.68
C GLY A 81 19.88 -2.69 -34.72
N ARG A 82 18.62 -2.23 -34.74
CA ARG A 82 18.12 -1.17 -33.87
C ARG A 82 16.81 -1.56 -33.20
N ALA A 83 16.63 -1.10 -31.96
CA ALA A 83 15.37 -1.22 -31.25
C ALA A 83 15.12 0.04 -30.41
N ALA A 84 13.88 0.29 -30.04
CA ALA A 84 13.51 1.31 -29.07
C ALA A 84 12.52 0.70 -28.07
N VAL A 85 12.70 1.01 -26.80
CA VAL A 85 11.82 0.58 -25.71
C VAL A 85 11.42 1.77 -24.86
N GLU A 86 10.18 1.76 -24.38
CA GLU A 86 9.75 2.69 -23.34
C GLU A 86 9.93 2.00 -21.99
N ILE A 87 10.58 2.69 -21.05
CA ILE A 87 10.81 2.20 -19.69
C ILE A 87 10.33 3.26 -18.71
N THR A 88 9.65 2.82 -17.66
CA THR A 88 9.20 3.66 -16.54
C THR A 88 10.08 3.38 -15.31
N PRO A 89 11.06 4.24 -14.97
CA PRO A 89 11.87 4.05 -13.76
C PRO A 89 11.04 4.16 -12.49
N GLN A 90 11.31 3.29 -11.52
CA GLN A 90 10.53 3.18 -10.27
C GLN A 90 11.30 3.56 -9.01
N GLU A 91 12.60 3.82 -9.13
CA GLU A 91 13.48 4.16 -8.01
C GLU A 91 14.06 5.56 -8.19
N GLU A 92 14.06 6.36 -7.12
CA GLU A 92 14.76 7.63 -7.08
C GLU A 92 16.27 7.41 -6.99
N GLY A 93 17.05 8.30 -7.60
CA GLY A 93 18.50 8.27 -7.55
C GLY A 93 19.11 7.40 -8.65
N PRO A 94 20.27 6.77 -8.40
CA PRO A 94 20.99 6.02 -9.42
C PRO A 94 20.21 4.80 -9.91
N ASN A 95 20.04 4.71 -11.23
CA ASN A 95 19.43 3.60 -11.94
C ASN A 95 20.42 3.05 -12.98
N VAL A 96 20.35 1.74 -13.22
CA VAL A 96 21.25 1.03 -14.13
C VAL A 96 20.45 0.23 -15.15
N LEU A 97 20.50 0.64 -16.42
CA LEU A 97 19.96 -0.13 -17.53
C LEU A 97 21.05 -1.02 -18.13
N SER A 98 20.88 -2.33 -18.00
CA SER A 98 21.77 -3.33 -18.59
C SER A 98 21.19 -3.79 -19.93
N VAL A 99 22.01 -3.81 -21.00
CA VAL A 99 21.57 -4.20 -22.37
C VAL A 99 22.60 -5.12 -23.03
N ARG A 100 22.15 -6.15 -23.74
CA ARG A 100 22.99 -7.06 -24.54
C ARG A 100 22.40 -7.27 -25.92
N GLY A 101 23.24 -7.38 -26.94
CA GLY A 101 22.81 -7.86 -28.26
C GLY A 101 22.64 -9.38 -28.26
N LYS A 102 21.63 -9.87 -28.98
CA LYS A 102 21.34 -11.29 -29.22
C LYS A 102 21.35 -11.56 -30.72
N ASP A 103 22.07 -12.58 -31.14
CA ASP A 103 22.12 -12.99 -32.56
C ASP A 103 20.97 -13.95 -32.93
N GLY A 104 20.87 -14.25 -34.23
CA GLY A 104 19.88 -15.19 -34.77
C GLY A 104 20.06 -16.65 -34.32
N ALA A 105 21.20 -17.01 -33.72
CA ALA A 105 21.46 -18.30 -33.10
C ALA A 105 21.15 -18.30 -31.58
N GLY A 106 20.70 -17.17 -31.04
CA GLY A 106 20.33 -16.99 -29.64
C GLY A 106 21.49 -16.73 -28.69
N LYS A 107 22.70 -16.44 -29.18
CA LYS A 107 23.86 -16.14 -28.31
C LYS A 107 23.84 -14.68 -27.91
N LEU A 108 24.26 -14.43 -26.67
CA LEU A 108 24.31 -13.10 -26.08
C LEU A 108 25.72 -12.52 -26.13
N GLY A 109 25.86 -11.31 -26.68
CA GLY A 109 27.10 -10.52 -26.67
C GLY A 109 27.39 -9.92 -25.28
N PRO A 110 28.39 -9.05 -25.10
CA PRO A 110 28.70 -8.43 -23.80
C PRO A 110 27.57 -7.51 -23.27
N ILE A 111 27.56 -7.25 -21.96
CA ILE A 111 26.63 -6.33 -21.29
C ILE A 111 27.14 -4.89 -21.44
N ARG A 112 26.28 -4.02 -21.97
CA ARG A 112 26.40 -2.57 -21.83
C ARG A 112 25.66 -2.13 -20.57
N THR A 113 26.35 -1.41 -19.69
CA THR A 113 25.79 -0.83 -18.45
C THR A 113 25.57 0.67 -18.63
N TYR A 114 24.32 1.11 -18.77
CA TYR A 114 23.93 2.51 -18.94
C TYR A 114 23.41 3.08 -17.60
N VAL A 115 24.15 4.01 -17.00
CA VAL A 115 23.82 4.59 -15.68
C VAL A 115 23.19 5.96 -15.85
N PHE A 116 22.09 6.22 -15.14
CA PHE A 116 21.42 7.53 -15.11
C PHE A 116 20.80 7.77 -13.73
N ASN A 117 20.51 9.03 -13.39
CA ASN A 117 19.84 9.36 -12.13
C ASN A 117 18.40 9.78 -12.39
N VAL A 118 17.49 9.35 -11.51
CA VAL A 118 16.05 9.65 -11.57
C VAL A 118 15.68 10.55 -10.41
N ARG A 119 14.88 11.60 -10.66
CA ARG A 119 14.41 12.52 -9.60
C ARG A 119 13.27 11.92 -8.80
N ALA A 120 13.00 12.46 -7.62
CA ALA A 120 11.74 12.21 -6.91
C ALA A 120 10.53 12.40 -7.85
N GLY A 121 9.47 11.64 -7.60
CA GLY A 121 8.21 11.76 -8.32
C GLY A 121 7.57 13.14 -8.12
N THR A 122 6.93 13.67 -9.16
CA THR A 122 6.19 14.94 -9.04
C THR A 122 4.97 14.77 -8.13
N ALA A 123 4.54 15.88 -7.51
CA ALA A 123 3.29 15.98 -6.76
C ALA A 123 2.07 15.62 -7.64
N PRO A 124 0.89 15.37 -7.04
CA PRO A 124 -0.35 15.13 -7.80
C PRO A 124 -0.65 16.28 -8.77
N ALA A 125 -1.27 15.96 -9.90
CA ALA A 125 -1.87 16.92 -10.82
C ALA A 125 -3.23 17.45 -10.33
N GLY A 126 -3.86 16.77 -9.36
CA GLY A 126 -5.04 17.24 -8.64
C GLY A 126 -5.13 16.58 -7.26
N HIS A 127 -5.59 17.34 -6.26
CA HIS A 127 -5.75 16.89 -4.88
C HIS A 127 -6.93 17.56 -4.17
N TRP A 128 -7.95 16.78 -3.86
CA TRP A 128 -9.15 17.19 -3.10
C TRP A 128 -9.15 16.50 -1.74
N SER A 129 -8.86 17.24 -0.67
CA SER A 129 -8.92 16.71 0.70
C SER A 129 -10.34 16.65 1.26
N PHE A 130 -11.28 17.38 0.65
CA PHE A 130 -12.69 17.44 1.09
C PHE A 130 -12.91 17.97 2.52
N ASP A 131 -12.01 18.82 3.00
CA ASP A 131 -12.04 19.42 4.34
C ASP A 131 -12.90 20.70 4.45
N GLU A 132 -13.57 21.14 3.38
CA GLU A 132 -14.29 22.42 3.37
C GLU A 132 -15.46 22.45 4.35
N GLY A 133 -16.13 21.30 4.55
CA GLY A 133 -17.23 21.13 5.52
C GLY A 133 -18.54 21.86 5.20
N GLN A 134 -18.54 22.78 4.23
CA GLN A 134 -19.71 23.56 3.81
C GLN A 134 -19.56 24.10 2.38
N GLY A 135 -20.67 24.59 1.81
CA GLY A 135 -20.70 25.12 0.45
C GLY A 135 -20.89 24.02 -0.60
N GLY A 136 -20.76 24.40 -1.88
CA GLY A 136 -21.02 23.53 -3.03
C GLY A 136 -19.78 23.21 -3.87
N THR A 137 -18.57 23.42 -3.33
CA THR A 137 -17.32 23.28 -4.08
C THR A 137 -16.25 22.65 -3.22
N ALA A 138 -15.59 21.61 -3.74
CA ALA A 138 -14.36 21.06 -3.22
C ALA A 138 -13.17 21.68 -3.95
N ALA A 139 -12.20 22.21 -3.22
CA ALA A 139 -11.01 22.83 -3.78
C ALA A 139 -10.00 21.77 -4.22
N ASP A 140 -9.32 22.05 -5.34
CA ASP A 140 -8.13 21.31 -5.75
C ASP A 140 -6.90 22.07 -5.26
N SER A 141 -6.21 21.51 -4.28
CA SER A 141 -5.02 22.12 -3.67
C SER A 141 -3.74 21.94 -4.49
N ALA A 142 -3.77 21.14 -5.57
CA ALA A 142 -2.60 20.83 -6.39
C ALA A 142 -2.65 21.40 -7.82
N GLY A 143 -3.81 21.41 -8.47
CA GLY A 143 -3.93 21.72 -9.91
C GLY A 143 -4.89 22.86 -10.29
N ASP A 144 -5.58 23.48 -9.34
CA ASP A 144 -6.63 24.51 -9.58
C ASP A 144 -7.84 24.01 -10.40
N HIS A 145 -8.24 22.76 -10.18
CA HIS A 145 -9.45 22.15 -10.76
C HIS A 145 -10.56 21.95 -9.70
N PRO A 146 -11.23 23.01 -9.20
CA PRO A 146 -12.28 22.84 -8.22
C PRO A 146 -13.42 21.95 -8.74
N ALA A 147 -13.97 21.12 -7.86
CA ALA A 147 -15.08 20.23 -8.16
C ALA A 147 -16.39 20.78 -7.57
N THR A 148 -17.42 20.94 -8.39
CA THR A 148 -18.74 21.44 -7.94
C THR A 148 -19.61 20.28 -7.52
N LEU A 149 -20.17 20.35 -6.30
CA LEU A 149 -21.08 19.35 -5.74
C LEU A 149 -22.51 19.57 -6.25
N ALA A 150 -23.18 18.48 -6.62
CA ALA A 150 -24.60 18.44 -6.93
C ALA A 150 -25.25 17.31 -6.14
N GLY A 151 -26.18 17.64 -5.23
CA GLY A 151 -26.91 16.67 -4.41
C GLY A 151 -26.11 15.93 -3.33
N ALA A 152 -24.78 15.98 -3.37
CA ALA A 152 -23.87 15.46 -2.35
C ALA A 152 -23.72 16.42 -1.16
N GLY A 153 -23.24 15.93 -0.01
CA GLY A 153 -23.06 16.72 1.21
C GLY A 153 -21.71 16.48 1.89
N TRP A 154 -21.37 17.31 2.86
CA TRP A 154 -20.15 17.17 3.66
C TRP A 154 -20.38 16.27 4.88
N THR A 155 -19.37 15.51 5.28
CA THR A 155 -19.38 14.66 6.48
C THR A 155 -18.00 14.57 7.11
N GLU A 156 -17.88 13.83 8.21
CA GLU A 156 -16.58 13.50 8.81
C GLU A 156 -15.88 12.42 7.99
N GLY A 157 -14.63 12.71 7.61
CA GLY A 157 -13.83 11.88 6.72
C GLY A 157 -13.01 10.81 7.43
N ARG A 158 -12.08 10.23 6.66
CA ARG A 158 -11.01 9.40 7.19
C ARG A 158 -9.98 10.26 7.94
N GLN A 159 -9.74 11.47 7.45
CA GLN A 159 -9.05 12.56 8.14
C GLN A 159 -9.78 13.87 7.83
N GLY A 160 -10.20 14.61 8.86
CA GLY A 160 -10.91 15.87 8.64
C GLY A 160 -12.29 15.63 8.02
N GLY A 161 -12.55 16.23 6.86
CA GLY A 161 -13.82 16.17 6.15
C GLY A 161 -13.88 15.09 5.06
N ALA A 162 -15.07 14.85 4.53
CA ALA A 162 -15.29 14.02 3.34
C ALA A 162 -16.55 14.48 2.60
N VAL A 163 -16.70 14.03 1.35
CA VAL A 163 -17.96 14.15 0.62
C VAL A 163 -18.76 12.87 0.73
N ARG A 164 -20.02 13.02 1.09
CA ARG A 164 -21.01 11.97 1.24
C ARG A 164 -21.98 11.95 0.06
N PHE A 165 -22.17 10.76 -0.47
CA PHE A 165 -23.10 10.43 -1.53
C PHE A 165 -24.10 9.37 -1.01
N THR A 166 -25.39 9.59 -1.20
CA THR A 166 -26.46 8.65 -0.84
C THR A 166 -26.97 7.85 -2.04
N GLY A 167 -26.34 7.99 -3.21
CA GLY A 167 -26.65 7.22 -4.43
C GLY A 167 -26.95 8.10 -5.65
N GLN A 168 -27.91 7.63 -6.47
CA GLN A 168 -28.21 8.17 -7.81
C GLN A 168 -28.38 9.70 -7.87
N GLY A 169 -27.75 10.32 -8.87
CA GLY A 169 -27.88 11.75 -9.16
C GLY A 169 -27.07 12.67 -8.24
N GLN A 170 -26.18 12.12 -7.41
CA GLN A 170 -25.29 12.88 -6.55
C GLN A 170 -23.85 12.73 -7.02
N HIS A 171 -23.17 13.84 -7.24
CA HIS A 171 -21.78 13.85 -7.69
C HIS A 171 -21.06 15.12 -7.28
N ALA A 172 -19.74 15.10 -7.43
CA ALA A 172 -18.94 16.31 -7.57
C ALA A 172 -18.13 16.21 -8.87
N VAL A 173 -17.98 17.33 -9.59
CA VAL A 173 -17.40 17.31 -10.94
C VAL A 173 -16.49 18.50 -11.19
N THR A 174 -15.32 18.26 -11.79
CA THR A 174 -14.37 19.31 -12.18
C THR A 174 -14.80 20.02 -13.46
N GLY A 175 -14.21 21.18 -13.76
CA GLY A 175 -14.47 21.90 -15.01
C GLY A 175 -13.74 21.34 -16.24
N SER A 176 -12.71 20.52 -16.04
CA SER A 176 -11.80 20.03 -17.08
C SER A 176 -11.18 18.67 -16.73
N PRO A 177 -10.65 17.93 -17.72
CA PRO A 177 -9.84 16.73 -17.47
C PRO A 177 -8.56 17.06 -16.70
N ILE A 178 -8.05 16.06 -15.97
CA ILE A 178 -6.82 16.14 -15.16
C ILE A 178 -5.67 15.37 -15.81
N VAL A 179 -5.89 14.11 -16.22
CA VAL A 179 -4.83 13.22 -16.72
C VAL A 179 -5.24 12.49 -17.99
N ALA A 180 -4.29 12.10 -18.84
CA ALA A 180 -4.52 11.25 -20.00
C ALA A 180 -4.19 9.77 -19.78
N SER A 181 -5.09 8.87 -20.18
CA SER A 181 -4.99 7.40 -20.10
C SER A 181 -4.19 6.76 -21.23
N ASP A 182 -3.62 7.54 -22.15
CA ASP A 182 -2.59 7.10 -23.09
C ASP A 182 -1.17 7.22 -22.52
N ARG A 183 -1.04 7.73 -21.29
CA ARG A 183 0.21 7.91 -20.55
C ARG A 183 0.11 7.26 -19.18
N ASN A 184 1.24 7.22 -18.48
CA ASN A 184 1.27 6.76 -17.11
C ASN A 184 0.34 7.64 -16.26
N LEU A 185 -0.44 7.02 -15.38
CA LEU A 185 -1.31 7.74 -14.45
C LEU A 185 -1.50 6.95 -13.15
N ALA A 186 -1.95 7.65 -12.13
CA ALA A 186 -2.48 7.05 -10.92
C ALA A 186 -3.65 7.85 -10.36
N ILE A 187 -4.58 7.17 -9.71
CA ILE A 187 -5.69 7.77 -8.96
C ILE A 187 -5.73 7.09 -7.60
N SER A 188 -5.76 7.88 -6.52
CA SER A 188 -6.02 7.37 -5.17
C SER A 188 -7.21 8.05 -4.53
N ALA A 189 -7.86 7.34 -3.59
CA ALA A 189 -8.94 7.86 -2.77
C ALA A 189 -9.06 7.02 -1.49
N TRP A 190 -9.42 7.67 -0.38
CA TRP A 190 -10.05 6.98 0.75
C TRP A 190 -11.54 6.86 0.46
N VAL A 191 -12.09 5.66 0.64
CA VAL A 191 -13.49 5.38 0.31
C VAL A 191 -14.16 4.58 1.42
N ARG A 192 -15.44 4.83 1.67
CA ARG A 192 -16.30 4.06 2.57
C ARG A 192 -17.64 3.83 1.91
N LEU A 193 -18.11 2.59 1.88
CA LEU A 193 -19.47 2.26 1.44
C LEU A 193 -20.37 2.08 2.65
N ASP A 194 -21.58 2.65 2.65
CA ASP A 194 -22.56 2.42 3.72
C ASP A 194 -23.07 0.98 3.71
N THR A 195 -23.32 0.47 2.50
CA THR A 195 -23.76 -0.89 2.21
C THR A 195 -23.08 -1.35 0.93
N LEU A 196 -22.97 -2.67 0.72
CA LEU A 196 -22.43 -3.19 -0.54
C LEU A 196 -23.55 -3.18 -1.59
N PRO A 197 -23.48 -2.32 -2.63
CA PRO A 197 -24.52 -2.25 -3.65
C PRO A 197 -24.55 -3.52 -4.51
N ALA A 198 -25.71 -3.79 -5.12
CA ALA A 198 -25.90 -4.85 -6.10
C ALA A 198 -25.46 -4.45 -7.53
N HIS A 199 -25.00 -3.21 -7.69
CA HIS A 199 -24.48 -2.61 -8.92
C HIS A 199 -23.05 -2.12 -8.69
N ASN A 200 -22.33 -1.83 -9.76
CA ASN A 200 -21.02 -1.17 -9.63
C ASN A 200 -21.20 0.22 -9.05
N ALA A 201 -20.22 0.71 -8.30
CA ALA A 201 -20.24 2.04 -7.69
C ALA A 201 -18.89 2.71 -7.89
N ALA A 202 -18.88 3.88 -8.53
CA ALA A 202 -17.68 4.64 -8.87
C ALA A 202 -17.40 5.68 -7.79
N ALA A 203 -16.26 5.58 -7.11
CA ALA A 203 -15.82 6.64 -6.20
C ALA A 203 -15.21 7.79 -6.99
N VAL A 204 -14.32 7.45 -7.92
CA VAL A 204 -13.63 8.40 -8.79
C VAL A 204 -13.64 7.87 -10.22
N ALA A 205 -14.05 8.68 -11.18
CA ALA A 205 -13.99 8.35 -12.59
C ALA A 205 -13.71 9.61 -13.40
N GLN A 206 -12.98 9.48 -14.51
CA GLN A 206 -12.80 10.60 -15.42
C GLN A 206 -13.52 10.32 -16.73
N ASP A 207 -14.43 11.22 -17.09
CA ASP A 207 -15.30 11.06 -18.24
C ASP A 207 -14.52 11.00 -19.55
N GLY A 208 -15.12 10.32 -20.52
CA GLY A 208 -14.68 10.30 -21.90
C GLY A 208 -15.75 10.90 -22.81
N GLU A 209 -15.74 10.48 -24.07
CA GLU A 209 -16.80 10.85 -25.01
C GLU A 209 -18.08 10.05 -24.75
N LEU A 210 -17.94 8.75 -24.52
CA LEU A 210 -19.04 7.81 -24.25
C LEU A 210 -18.86 7.01 -22.96
N HIS A 211 -17.63 6.72 -22.55
CA HIS A 211 -17.34 5.95 -21.33
C HIS A 211 -16.26 6.66 -20.53
N ALA A 212 -16.30 6.51 -19.21
CA ALA A 212 -15.19 6.88 -18.35
C ALA A 212 -13.91 6.15 -18.82
N GLY A 213 -12.79 6.88 -18.86
CA GLY A 213 -11.48 6.33 -19.18
C GLY A 213 -10.95 5.54 -17.99
N PRO A 214 -10.38 6.22 -16.97
CA PRO A 214 -10.12 5.62 -15.67
C PRO A 214 -11.36 5.64 -14.77
N TRP A 215 -11.52 4.55 -14.02
CA TRP A 215 -12.60 4.32 -13.06
C TRP A 215 -12.03 3.59 -11.83
N LEU A 216 -12.35 4.07 -10.63
CA LEU A 216 -11.91 3.51 -9.35
C LEU A 216 -13.11 3.37 -8.41
N GLY A 217 -13.36 2.15 -7.88
CA GLY A 217 -14.53 1.92 -7.04
C GLY A 217 -14.81 0.45 -6.73
N TYR A 218 -16.09 0.14 -6.51
CA TYR A 218 -16.58 -1.20 -6.15
C TYR A 218 -17.28 -1.90 -7.32
N ARG A 219 -16.88 -3.16 -7.56
CA ARG A 219 -17.48 -4.00 -8.60
C ARG A 219 -18.39 -5.05 -7.99
N ALA A 220 -19.68 -4.99 -8.32
CA ALA A 220 -20.69 -5.89 -7.73
C ALA A 220 -20.48 -7.36 -8.12
N ALA A 221 -20.04 -7.61 -9.36
CA ALA A 221 -19.84 -8.97 -9.86
C ALA A 221 -18.80 -9.77 -9.05
N SER A 222 -17.73 -9.11 -8.58
CA SER A 222 -16.69 -9.71 -7.75
C SER A 222 -16.81 -9.38 -6.27
N ARG A 223 -17.74 -8.48 -5.90
CA ARG A 223 -17.88 -7.93 -4.53
C ARG A 223 -16.56 -7.39 -3.98
N SER A 224 -15.78 -6.75 -4.83
CA SER A 224 -14.43 -6.30 -4.50
C SER A 224 -14.11 -4.91 -5.05
N TRP A 225 -13.07 -4.31 -4.48
CA TRP A 225 -12.49 -3.08 -4.98
C TRP A 225 -11.84 -3.31 -6.35
N SER A 226 -11.94 -2.33 -7.22
CA SER A 226 -11.57 -2.44 -8.63
C SER A 226 -11.04 -1.13 -9.19
N PHE A 227 -10.06 -1.24 -10.07
CA PHE A 227 -9.59 -0.19 -10.96
C PHE A 227 -9.80 -0.64 -12.41
N ASN A 228 -10.39 0.23 -13.22
CA ASN A 228 -10.71 -0.05 -14.61
C ASN A 228 -10.14 1.03 -15.53
N LEU A 229 -9.63 0.60 -16.69
CA LEU A 229 -9.45 1.44 -17.86
C LEU A 229 -10.38 0.97 -18.98
N ASN A 230 -11.01 1.92 -19.66
CA ASN A 230 -11.89 1.65 -20.79
C ASN A 230 -11.56 2.57 -21.98
N HIS A 231 -11.97 2.15 -23.17
CA HIS A 231 -11.95 3.00 -24.35
C HIS A 231 -13.00 4.10 -24.20
N THR A 232 -12.57 5.36 -24.33
CA THR A 232 -13.46 6.51 -24.12
C THR A 232 -14.43 6.72 -25.28
N THR A 233 -14.15 6.16 -26.46
CA THR A 233 -14.94 6.30 -27.69
C THR A 233 -15.38 4.94 -28.22
N GLY A 234 -16.41 4.94 -29.09
CA GLY A 234 -16.84 3.73 -29.81
C GLY A 234 -17.40 2.63 -28.91
N THR A 235 -16.94 1.38 -29.11
CA THR A 235 -17.39 0.21 -28.34
C THR A 235 -16.61 0.07 -27.04
N SER A 236 -17.33 -0.07 -25.92
CA SER A 236 -16.75 -0.34 -24.60
C SER A 236 -15.90 -1.62 -24.59
N GLN A 237 -14.65 -1.51 -24.14
CA GLN A 237 -13.71 -2.61 -23.94
C GLN A 237 -13.00 -2.44 -22.59
N PRO A 238 -13.73 -2.60 -21.47
CA PRO A 238 -13.18 -2.32 -20.16
C PRO A 238 -12.23 -3.43 -19.72
N VAL A 239 -11.03 -3.05 -19.29
CA VAL A 239 -10.11 -3.94 -18.58
C VAL A 239 -10.19 -3.65 -17.10
N TRP A 240 -10.26 -4.71 -16.28
CA TRP A 240 -10.46 -4.61 -14.84
C TRP A 240 -9.28 -5.21 -14.10
N ALA A 241 -8.64 -4.43 -13.23
CA ALA A 241 -7.80 -4.91 -12.15
C ALA A 241 -8.66 -4.95 -10.88
N TYR A 242 -8.88 -6.13 -10.31
CA TYR A 242 -9.74 -6.31 -9.13
C TYR A 242 -9.18 -7.38 -8.21
N SER A 243 -9.29 -7.17 -6.90
CA SER A 243 -8.82 -8.17 -5.92
C SER A 243 -9.81 -9.32 -5.84
N ALA A 244 -9.30 -10.55 -5.88
CA ALA A 244 -10.08 -11.76 -5.58
C ALA A 244 -9.99 -12.15 -4.09
N GLN A 245 -8.99 -11.61 -3.37
CA GLN A 245 -8.70 -11.95 -1.98
C GLN A 245 -9.26 -10.90 -1.01
N ASP A 246 -9.25 -9.63 -1.40
CA ASP A 246 -9.79 -8.52 -0.61
C ASP A 246 -11.24 -8.26 -1.02
N THR A 247 -12.16 -8.82 -0.24
CA THR A 247 -13.58 -8.51 -0.38
C THR A 247 -13.89 -7.16 0.27
N ALA A 248 -14.71 -6.35 -0.40
CA ALA A 248 -15.11 -5.06 0.14
C ALA A 248 -15.99 -5.25 1.39
N LYS A 249 -15.79 -4.40 2.41
CA LYS A 249 -16.57 -4.40 3.66
C LYS A 249 -17.27 -3.05 3.78
N ALA A 250 -18.58 -3.08 4.02
CA ALA A 250 -19.35 -1.87 4.28
C ALA A 250 -18.98 -1.27 5.65
N GLY A 251 -19.09 0.05 5.79
CA GLY A 251 -18.76 0.82 6.99
C GLY A 251 -17.26 1.00 7.23
N VAL A 252 -16.40 0.56 6.30
CA VAL A 252 -14.95 0.50 6.50
C VAL A 252 -14.24 1.41 5.53
N TRP A 253 -13.52 2.40 6.07
CA TRP A 253 -12.60 3.20 5.27
C TRP A 253 -11.52 2.31 4.66
N THR A 254 -11.36 2.43 3.35
CA THR A 254 -10.37 1.70 2.56
C THR A 254 -9.67 2.66 1.63
N HIS A 255 -8.34 2.63 1.58
CA HIS A 255 -7.58 3.39 0.59
C HIS A 255 -7.47 2.57 -0.69
N LEU A 256 -7.86 3.16 -1.82
CA LEU A 256 -7.72 2.57 -3.14
C LEU A 256 -6.68 3.34 -3.92
N THR A 257 -5.85 2.64 -4.71
CA THR A 257 -4.99 3.29 -5.71
C THR A 257 -4.95 2.47 -6.98
N GLY A 258 -5.44 3.06 -8.07
CA GLY A 258 -5.27 2.53 -9.41
C GLY A 258 -4.02 3.12 -10.04
N VAL A 259 -3.14 2.29 -10.60
CA VAL A 259 -1.94 2.72 -11.32
C VAL A 259 -1.95 2.14 -12.72
N TYR A 260 -1.66 2.95 -13.71
CA TYR A 260 -1.41 2.51 -15.08
C TYR A 260 -0.01 2.92 -15.52
N ASP A 261 0.78 1.93 -15.89
CA ASP A 261 2.06 2.10 -16.57
C ASP A 261 1.84 1.85 -18.07
N ALA A 262 1.82 2.93 -18.85
CA ALA A 262 1.59 2.91 -20.28
C ALA A 262 2.76 2.32 -21.06
N ALA A 263 3.99 2.41 -20.54
CA ALA A 263 5.17 1.82 -21.17
C ALA A 263 5.06 0.29 -21.18
N ALA A 264 4.73 -0.29 -20.02
CA ALA A 264 4.52 -1.74 -19.88
C ALA A 264 3.10 -2.19 -20.28
N LYS A 265 2.17 -1.26 -20.50
CA LYS A 265 0.73 -1.48 -20.66
C LYS A 265 0.12 -2.30 -19.51
N ASN A 266 0.56 -2.02 -18.28
CA ASN A 266 0.14 -2.75 -17.08
C ASN A 266 -0.72 -1.85 -16.19
N MET A 267 -1.85 -2.40 -15.74
CA MET A 267 -2.68 -1.85 -14.67
C MET A 267 -2.41 -2.58 -13.36
N TYR A 268 -2.48 -1.82 -12.27
CA TYR A 268 -2.37 -2.31 -10.91
C TYR A 268 -3.46 -1.68 -10.05
N LEU A 269 -3.95 -2.44 -9.08
CA LEU A 269 -4.82 -1.97 -8.01
C LEU A 269 -4.13 -2.23 -6.68
N PHE A 270 -4.03 -1.19 -5.86
CA PHE A 270 -3.62 -1.28 -4.47
C PHE A 270 -4.82 -1.04 -3.55
N VAL A 271 -4.94 -1.86 -2.50
CA VAL A 271 -5.97 -1.74 -1.46
C VAL A 271 -5.24 -1.61 -0.13
N ASN A 272 -5.49 -0.52 0.61
CA ASN A 272 -4.77 -0.15 1.84
C ASN A 272 -3.25 -0.19 1.66
N GLY A 273 -2.77 0.27 0.50
CA GLY A 273 -1.35 0.37 0.17
C GLY A 273 -0.70 -0.94 -0.27
N ARG A 274 -1.47 -2.01 -0.39
CA ARG A 274 -0.98 -3.35 -0.74
C ARG A 274 -1.40 -3.71 -2.15
N LEU A 275 -0.50 -4.31 -2.92
CA LEU A 275 -0.81 -4.77 -4.27
C LEU A 275 -1.89 -5.86 -4.20
N ALA A 276 -3.09 -5.52 -4.66
CA ALA A 276 -4.27 -6.36 -4.58
C ALA A 276 -4.60 -7.02 -5.94
N ALA A 277 -4.24 -6.36 -7.04
CA ALA A 277 -4.30 -6.94 -8.38
C ALA A 277 -3.25 -6.31 -9.30
N GLY A 278 -2.70 -7.10 -10.21
CA GLY A 278 -1.70 -6.66 -11.20
C GLY A 278 -0.47 -7.57 -11.25
N PRO A 279 0.32 -7.52 -12.33
CA PRO A 279 0.08 -6.71 -13.53
C PRO A 279 -1.09 -7.25 -14.38
N VAL A 280 -2.01 -6.37 -14.80
CA VAL A 280 -3.09 -6.68 -15.75
C VAL A 280 -2.84 -5.94 -17.06
N LYS A 281 -2.78 -6.65 -18.18
CA LYS A 281 -2.51 -6.05 -19.50
C LYS A 281 -3.69 -5.24 -20.01
N TYR A 282 -3.45 -3.97 -20.33
CA TYR A 282 -4.40 -3.11 -21.03
C TYR A 282 -4.03 -3.01 -22.51
N HIS A 283 -5.00 -3.17 -23.40
CA HIS A 283 -4.76 -3.15 -24.86
C HIS A 283 -4.77 -1.75 -25.48
N GLY A 284 -5.12 -0.71 -24.70
CA GLY A 284 -4.92 0.70 -25.06
C GLY A 284 -6.07 1.34 -25.83
N GLY A 285 -6.27 2.64 -25.58
CA GLY A 285 -7.16 3.57 -26.29
C GLY A 285 -6.87 5.00 -25.84
N ALA A 286 -7.22 6.02 -26.65
CA ALA A 286 -7.11 7.41 -26.21
C ALA A 286 -8.10 7.70 -25.06
N GLY A 287 -7.74 8.62 -24.16
CA GLY A 287 -8.62 9.16 -23.12
C GLY A 287 -7.87 10.07 -22.16
N PRO A 288 -8.51 11.00 -21.43
CA PRO A 288 -9.90 11.41 -21.42
C PRO A 288 -10.14 12.53 -22.42
N ALA A 289 -11.41 12.82 -22.65
CA ALA A 289 -11.84 14.17 -22.97
C ALA A 289 -13.17 14.35 -22.21
N GLY A 290 -13.07 14.82 -20.98
CA GLY A 290 -14.19 14.99 -20.06
C GLY A 290 -13.70 15.32 -18.65
N PRO A 291 -14.56 15.89 -17.79
CA PRO A 291 -14.19 16.24 -16.43
C PRO A 291 -13.96 15.00 -15.54
N LEU A 292 -13.25 15.21 -14.44
CA LEU A 292 -13.16 14.24 -13.35
C LEU A 292 -14.43 14.32 -12.49
N ARG A 293 -15.00 13.16 -12.17
CA ARG A 293 -16.18 13.00 -11.35
C ARG A 293 -15.89 12.20 -10.09
N PHE A 294 -16.60 12.56 -9.04
CA PHE A 294 -16.67 11.86 -7.78
C PHE A 294 -18.12 11.43 -7.55
N GLY A 295 -18.31 10.17 -7.17
CA GLY A 295 -19.62 9.63 -6.80
C GLY A 295 -20.48 9.05 -7.95
N GLU A 296 -20.01 9.12 -9.20
CA GLU A 296 -20.64 8.49 -10.36
C GLU A 296 -19.63 8.32 -11.51
N ALA A 297 -20.03 7.61 -12.57
CA ALA A 297 -19.22 7.46 -13.79
C ALA A 297 -20.06 7.50 -15.07
N GLN A 298 -19.45 7.89 -16.18
CA GLN A 298 -20.10 7.85 -17.49
C GLN A 298 -20.01 6.46 -18.17
N PHE A 299 -21.13 6.00 -18.72
CA PHE A 299 -21.20 4.82 -19.59
C PHE A 299 -22.25 5.01 -20.70
N GLN A 300 -21.83 4.82 -21.95
CA GLN A 300 -22.65 5.05 -23.15
C GLN A 300 -23.36 6.42 -23.14
N GLY A 301 -22.65 7.45 -22.69
CA GLY A 301 -23.14 8.83 -22.58
C GLY A 301 -24.11 9.11 -21.42
N SER A 302 -24.44 8.10 -20.61
CA SER A 302 -25.31 8.25 -19.42
C SER A 302 -24.49 8.19 -18.14
N MET A 303 -24.93 8.88 -17.08
CA MET A 303 -24.33 8.73 -15.75
C MET A 303 -24.86 7.46 -15.09
N VAL A 304 -23.94 6.64 -14.60
CA VAL A 304 -24.19 5.33 -13.98
C VAL A 304 -23.29 5.16 -12.75
N ASP A 305 -23.35 3.98 -12.15
CA ASP A 305 -22.49 3.55 -11.04
C ASP A 305 -22.45 4.54 -9.86
N PRO A 306 -23.62 4.94 -9.31
CA PRO A 306 -23.67 5.88 -8.21
C PRO A 306 -22.94 5.32 -6.99
N TRP A 307 -22.27 6.18 -6.24
CA TRP A 307 -21.61 5.82 -5.00
C TRP A 307 -22.54 5.96 -3.79
N PRO A 308 -22.76 4.90 -2.99
CA PRO A 308 -23.51 4.99 -1.73
C PRO A 308 -22.55 4.97 -0.52
N GLY A 309 -22.00 6.13 -0.19
CA GLY A 309 -21.11 6.31 0.96
C GLY A 309 -20.23 7.54 0.81
N ASP A 310 -19.01 7.47 1.34
CA ASP A 310 -18.15 8.64 1.55
C ASP A 310 -16.84 8.49 0.78
N VAL A 311 -16.32 9.61 0.29
CA VAL A 311 -15.05 9.71 -0.44
C VAL A 311 -14.23 10.84 0.17
N ASP A 312 -12.95 10.57 0.41
CA ASP A 312 -11.98 11.44 1.09
C ASP A 312 -10.61 11.38 0.39
N ASP A 313 -9.79 12.43 0.50
CA ASP A 313 -8.39 12.58 0.05
C ASP A 313 -8.14 11.98 -1.34
N VAL A 314 -8.85 12.52 -2.34
CA VAL A 314 -8.68 12.09 -3.73
C VAL A 314 -7.46 12.77 -4.33
N ARG A 315 -6.57 11.97 -4.93
CA ARG A 315 -5.37 12.46 -5.62
C ARG A 315 -5.25 11.82 -6.99
N VAL A 316 -4.78 12.60 -7.95
CA VAL A 316 -4.60 12.17 -9.34
C VAL A 316 -3.22 12.58 -9.81
N TRP A 317 -2.46 11.65 -10.41
CA TRP A 317 -1.11 11.89 -10.93
C TRP A 317 -1.04 11.60 -12.43
N ASP A 318 -0.25 12.42 -13.13
CA ASP A 318 0.11 12.27 -14.55
C ASP A 318 1.34 11.35 -14.76
N ARG A 319 1.56 10.45 -13.79
CA ARG A 319 2.66 9.48 -13.74
C ARG A 319 2.20 8.24 -12.99
N ALA A 320 2.96 7.16 -13.13
CA ALA A 320 2.77 5.98 -12.29
C ALA A 320 3.30 6.31 -10.89
N VAL A 321 2.52 6.00 -9.85
CA VAL A 321 2.93 6.15 -8.45
C VAL A 321 3.47 4.81 -7.98
N VAL A 322 4.63 4.82 -7.31
CA VAL A 322 5.31 3.58 -6.92
C VAL A 322 4.84 3.08 -5.55
N PRO A 323 4.98 1.77 -5.24
CA PRO A 323 4.42 1.19 -4.01
C PRO A 323 4.82 1.89 -2.71
N GLU A 324 6.05 2.40 -2.62
CA GLU A 324 6.53 3.13 -1.44
C GLU A 324 5.79 4.45 -1.23
N GLU A 325 5.51 5.19 -2.31
CA GLU A 325 4.70 6.42 -2.23
C GLU A 325 3.26 6.11 -1.80
N ILE A 326 2.68 5.02 -2.31
CA ILE A 326 1.33 4.56 -1.93
C ILE A 326 1.28 4.16 -0.45
N ALA A 327 2.30 3.46 0.05
CA ALA A 327 2.43 3.14 1.47
C ALA A 327 2.51 4.43 2.33
N GLY A 328 3.23 5.45 1.85
CA GLY A 328 3.28 6.76 2.46
C GLY A 328 1.91 7.45 2.58
N LEU A 329 1.06 7.36 1.55
CA LEU A 329 -0.32 7.89 1.60
C LEU A 329 -1.14 7.24 2.72
N VAL A 330 -1.06 5.92 2.83
CA VAL A 330 -1.84 5.15 3.81
C VAL A 330 -1.35 5.38 5.23
N ASN A 331 -0.03 5.34 5.44
CA ASN A 331 0.57 5.51 6.77
C ASN A 331 0.54 6.98 7.22
N GLY A 332 0.57 7.94 6.29
CA GLY A 332 0.34 9.36 6.57
C GLY A 332 -1.06 9.64 7.10
N ALA A 333 -2.04 8.83 6.71
CA ALA A 333 -3.43 8.93 7.16
C ALA A 333 -3.66 8.39 8.60
N LYS A 334 -2.68 8.53 9.51
CA LYS A 334 -2.80 7.99 10.87
C LYS A 334 -3.85 8.72 11.70
N THR A 335 -4.62 7.98 12.50
CA THR A 335 -5.66 8.55 13.38
C THR A 335 -5.55 7.93 14.76
N LEU A 336 -5.58 8.78 15.80
CA LEU A 336 -5.68 8.34 17.19
C LEU A 336 -7.08 7.77 17.41
N THR A 337 -7.18 6.46 17.65
CA THR A 337 -8.47 5.78 17.84
C THR A 337 -8.83 5.60 19.30
N ALA A 338 -7.82 5.51 20.18
CA ALA A 338 -8.03 5.43 21.63
C ALA A 338 -6.85 6.05 22.38
N HIS A 339 -7.16 6.71 23.49
CA HIS A 339 -6.16 7.29 24.39
C HIS A 339 -6.64 7.23 25.83
N TRP A 340 -5.96 6.43 26.65
CA TRP A 340 -6.18 6.40 28.09
C TRP A 340 -4.99 7.06 28.78
N THR A 341 -5.22 8.25 29.37
CA THR A 341 -4.19 8.91 30.16
C THR A 341 -3.92 8.19 31.47
N LEU A 342 -4.90 7.41 31.98
CA LEU A 342 -4.80 6.63 33.22
C LEU A 342 -4.58 7.47 34.50
N ASP A 343 -4.97 8.74 34.46
CA ASP A 343 -4.92 9.69 35.57
C ASP A 343 -6.05 9.46 36.61
N GLY A 344 -6.04 8.30 37.26
CA GLY A 344 -7.02 7.91 38.28
C GLY A 344 -8.38 7.48 37.73
N THR A 345 -8.52 7.44 36.40
CA THR A 345 -9.71 6.93 35.69
C THR A 345 -9.30 6.13 34.46
N GLY A 346 -10.17 5.22 34.02
CA GLY A 346 -10.00 4.46 32.79
C GLY A 346 -10.65 5.12 31.57
N GLU A 347 -10.98 6.42 31.60
CA GLU A 347 -11.70 7.06 30.49
C GLU A 347 -10.86 7.10 29.21
N ASP A 348 -11.50 6.80 28.08
CA ASP A 348 -10.90 6.98 26.75
C ASP A 348 -11.10 8.43 26.31
N ALA A 349 -10.03 9.20 26.25
CA ALA A 349 -10.06 10.61 25.90
C ALA A 349 -10.55 10.88 24.47
N THR A 350 -10.52 9.88 23.58
CA THR A 350 -11.11 9.99 22.23
C THR A 350 -12.61 9.65 22.22
N GLY A 351 -13.09 8.92 23.23
CA GLY A 351 -14.43 8.34 23.28
C GLY A 351 -14.68 7.20 22.29
N GLY A 352 -13.67 6.77 21.51
CA GLY A 352 -13.83 5.83 20.40
C GLY A 352 -14.08 4.39 20.85
N THR A 353 -13.50 3.99 21.98
CA THR A 353 -13.52 2.59 22.46
C THR A 353 -14.25 2.40 23.80
N GLY A 354 -14.56 3.50 24.48
CA GLY A 354 -15.13 3.51 25.83
C GLY A 354 -14.08 3.29 26.92
N PRO A 355 -14.47 3.41 28.21
CA PRO A 355 -13.52 3.35 29.30
C PRO A 355 -12.91 1.95 29.48
N LEU A 356 -11.63 1.91 29.85
CA LEU A 356 -11.00 0.75 30.45
C LEU A 356 -11.68 0.44 31.78
N THR A 357 -12.15 -0.80 31.94
CA THR A 357 -12.68 -1.33 33.19
C THR A 357 -11.59 -2.11 33.91
N PRO A 358 -11.04 -1.63 35.04
CA PRO A 358 -10.07 -2.36 35.84
C PRO A 358 -10.69 -3.62 36.46
N GLY A 359 -9.91 -4.68 36.57
CA GLY A 359 -10.33 -5.93 37.17
C GLY A 359 -9.18 -6.65 37.87
N GLY A 360 -9.53 -7.42 38.92
CA GLY A 360 -8.67 -8.32 39.68
C GLY A 360 -7.29 -7.78 40.02
N GLY A 361 -7.03 -7.24 41.22
CA GLY A 361 -5.67 -6.83 41.61
C GLY A 361 -5.13 -5.56 40.93
N ALA A 362 -5.94 -4.92 40.07
CA ALA A 362 -5.65 -3.59 39.53
C ALA A 362 -5.97 -2.48 40.55
N ALA A 363 -5.13 -1.46 40.63
CA ALA A 363 -5.33 -0.27 41.46
C ALA A 363 -4.72 0.98 40.82
N TRP A 364 -5.00 2.16 41.36
CA TRP A 364 -4.36 3.41 40.92
C TRP A 364 -3.13 3.71 41.76
N THR A 365 -2.09 4.25 41.13
CA THR A 365 -0.81 4.63 41.75
C THR A 365 -0.28 5.90 41.08
N SER A 366 0.84 6.46 41.56
CA SER A 366 1.53 7.55 40.85
C SER A 366 2.16 7.07 39.54
N GLY A 367 1.92 7.81 38.47
CA GLY A 367 2.33 7.48 37.11
C GLY A 367 3.64 8.13 36.68
N TRP A 368 3.93 7.98 35.39
CA TRP A 368 4.94 8.76 34.69
C TRP A 368 4.44 10.19 34.45
N LEU A 369 3.18 10.31 34.02
CA LEU A 369 2.41 11.54 33.93
C LEU A 369 1.20 11.39 34.85
N GLY A 370 1.11 12.21 35.91
CA GLY A 370 -0.03 12.14 36.84
C GLY A 370 -0.12 10.80 37.57
N ASP A 371 -1.21 10.06 37.34
CA ASP A 371 -1.46 8.74 37.94
C ASP A 371 -1.36 7.62 36.89
N ALA A 372 -1.25 6.38 37.34
CA ALA A 372 -1.16 5.19 36.49
C ALA A 372 -1.98 4.04 37.07
N ILE A 373 -2.24 3.03 36.25
CA ILE A 373 -2.81 1.76 36.73
C ILE A 373 -1.69 0.81 37.13
N THR A 374 -1.70 0.32 38.37
CA THR A 374 -0.81 -0.73 38.86
C THR A 374 -1.49 -2.09 38.83
N LEU A 375 -0.73 -3.12 38.49
CA LEU A 375 -1.19 -4.48 38.26
C LEU A 375 -0.30 -5.47 39.03
N ASP A 376 -0.92 -6.47 39.67
CA ASP A 376 -0.24 -7.39 40.59
C ASP A 376 0.57 -8.52 39.91
N GLY A 377 0.48 -8.65 38.59
CA GLY A 377 1.09 -9.74 37.82
C GLY A 377 0.48 -11.12 38.07
N VAL A 378 -0.71 -11.20 38.65
CA VAL A 378 -1.45 -12.45 38.94
C VAL A 378 -2.79 -12.44 38.24
N ALA A 379 -3.60 -11.40 38.47
CA ALA A 379 -4.91 -11.23 37.87
C ALA A 379 -5.14 -9.79 37.34
N GLY A 380 -4.24 -8.87 37.70
CA GLY A 380 -4.22 -7.45 37.32
C GLY A 380 -4.52 -7.25 35.85
N HIS A 381 -5.58 -6.49 35.54
CA HIS A 381 -5.83 -6.03 34.18
C HIS A 381 -6.78 -4.84 34.12
N ALA A 382 -6.90 -4.25 32.94
CA ALA A 382 -8.07 -3.49 32.52
C ALA A 382 -8.47 -3.86 31.08
N ALA A 383 -9.75 -3.69 30.74
CA ALA A 383 -10.27 -4.03 29.41
C ALA A 383 -11.16 -2.92 28.87
N ALA A 384 -11.01 -2.59 27.58
CA ALA A 384 -11.88 -1.65 26.88
C ALA A 384 -13.21 -2.32 26.52
N GLY A 385 -14.20 -1.52 26.10
CA GLY A 385 -15.50 -2.05 25.67
C GLY A 385 -15.48 -2.76 24.32
N GLN A 386 -14.51 -2.44 23.46
CA GLN A 386 -14.40 -2.94 22.09
C GLN A 386 -12.95 -2.89 21.58
N ALA A 387 -12.74 -3.39 20.36
CA ALA A 387 -11.47 -3.28 19.65
C ALA A 387 -11.11 -1.81 19.41
N ALA A 388 -9.83 -1.47 19.55
CA ALA A 388 -9.32 -0.12 19.34
C ALA A 388 -8.88 0.15 17.91
N VAL A 389 -8.50 -0.89 17.16
CA VAL A 389 -8.05 -0.78 15.77
C VAL A 389 -8.49 -1.97 14.94
N ARG A 390 -8.51 -1.77 13.62
CA ARG A 390 -8.52 -2.86 12.66
C ARG A 390 -7.13 -3.44 12.49
N THR A 391 -6.95 -4.70 12.85
CA THR A 391 -5.64 -5.38 12.80
C THR A 391 -5.29 -5.95 11.43
N ASP A 392 -6.23 -5.93 10.47
CA ASP A 392 -5.96 -6.22 9.06
C ASP A 392 -5.43 -5.01 8.28
N GLN A 393 -5.14 -3.91 8.98
CA GLN A 393 -4.55 -2.67 8.46
C GLN A 393 -3.34 -2.26 9.31
N SER A 394 -2.57 -1.24 8.88
CA SER A 394 -1.49 -0.69 9.70
C SER A 394 -2.02 -0.11 11.01
N TYR A 395 -1.30 -0.31 12.11
CA TYR A 395 -1.62 0.27 13.41
C TYR A 395 -0.36 0.52 14.24
N THR A 396 -0.52 1.38 15.25
CA THR A 396 0.52 1.64 16.26
C THR A 396 -0.11 1.60 17.65
N VAL A 397 0.57 0.98 18.60
CA VAL A 397 0.21 0.97 20.01
C VAL A 397 1.40 1.44 20.85
N SER A 398 1.16 2.33 21.81
CA SER A 398 2.19 2.78 22.76
C SER A 398 1.67 2.84 24.19
N ALA A 399 2.60 2.75 25.14
CA ALA A 399 2.34 2.92 26.56
C ALA A 399 3.64 3.29 27.29
N TRP A 400 3.53 4.02 28.39
CA TRP A 400 4.56 4.08 29.41
C TRP A 400 4.37 2.92 30.38
N VAL A 401 5.47 2.25 30.74
CA VAL A 401 5.43 1.09 31.64
C VAL A 401 6.54 1.12 32.67
N GLN A 402 6.27 0.54 33.84
CA GLN A 402 7.26 0.27 34.86
C GLN A 402 7.02 -1.13 35.42
N LEU A 403 8.04 -1.99 35.41
CA LEU A 403 7.97 -3.32 36.02
C LEU A 403 8.31 -3.24 37.52
N ASP A 404 7.54 -3.86 38.39
CA ASP A 404 7.92 -3.98 39.82
C ASP A 404 9.10 -4.94 40.02
N ARG A 405 9.16 -5.95 39.14
CA ARG A 405 10.14 -7.04 39.14
C ARG A 405 10.24 -7.62 37.74
N LEU A 406 11.37 -8.26 37.42
CA LEU A 406 11.49 -9.00 36.17
C LEU A 406 10.58 -10.25 36.20
N PRO A 407 9.62 -10.37 35.27
CA PRO A 407 8.78 -11.56 35.15
C PRO A 407 9.62 -12.80 34.77
N ALA A 408 9.27 -13.96 35.33
CA ALA A 408 9.90 -15.24 34.97
C ALA A 408 9.32 -15.83 33.67
N SER A 409 8.15 -15.34 33.24
CA SER A 409 7.45 -15.70 32.02
C SER A 409 7.16 -14.44 31.21
N ASP A 410 6.68 -14.60 29.98
CA ASP A 410 6.23 -13.46 29.18
C ASP A 410 5.11 -12.68 29.91
N ALA A 411 5.11 -11.35 29.76
CA ALA A 411 4.14 -10.44 30.37
C ALA A 411 3.68 -9.41 29.34
N VAL A 412 2.37 -9.16 29.28
CA VAL A 412 1.71 -8.36 28.23
C VAL A 412 1.25 -7.04 28.80
N VAL A 413 1.70 -5.95 28.19
CA VAL A 413 1.30 -4.58 28.54
C VAL A 413 -0.02 -4.23 27.85
N VAL A 414 -0.08 -4.33 26.52
CA VAL A 414 -1.28 -4.04 25.74
C VAL A 414 -1.48 -5.15 24.71
N SER A 415 -2.73 -5.61 24.54
CA SER A 415 -3.07 -6.55 23.47
C SER A 415 -4.46 -6.34 22.91
N GLN A 416 -4.67 -6.82 21.68
CA GLN A 416 -6.00 -7.00 21.08
C GLN A 416 -6.03 -8.36 20.39
N GLY A 417 -7.14 -9.07 20.45
CA GLY A 417 -7.20 -10.47 20.05
C GLY A 417 -8.55 -10.98 19.61
N GLY A 418 -8.56 -12.26 19.24
CA GLY A 418 -9.76 -13.04 19.06
C GLY A 418 -10.04 -13.92 20.26
N SER A 419 -10.67 -15.06 19.98
CA SER A 419 -11.08 -16.03 20.99
C SER A 419 -9.98 -17.00 21.40
N ARG A 420 -8.98 -17.20 20.54
CA ARG A 420 -7.89 -18.16 20.74
C ARG A 420 -6.56 -17.48 20.99
N THR A 421 -6.31 -16.33 20.37
CA THR A 421 -5.05 -15.60 20.56
C THR A 421 -5.21 -14.09 20.47
N SER A 422 -4.29 -13.37 21.11
CA SER A 422 -4.01 -11.99 20.76
C SER A 422 -3.48 -11.91 19.32
N HIS A 423 -4.00 -10.97 18.53
CA HIS A 423 -3.39 -10.57 17.26
C HIS A 423 -2.08 -9.84 17.54
N PHE A 424 -2.09 -8.84 18.41
CA PHE A 424 -0.87 -8.21 18.88
C PHE A 424 -0.75 -8.30 20.39
N SER A 425 0.49 -8.41 20.86
CA SER A 425 0.85 -8.29 22.27
C SER A 425 2.12 -7.45 22.36
N LEU A 426 2.02 -6.24 22.91
CA LEU A 426 3.18 -5.42 23.27
C LEU A 426 3.56 -5.76 24.72
N GLY A 427 4.84 -6.05 25.00
CA GLY A 427 5.24 -6.32 26.38
C GLY A 427 6.63 -6.91 26.56
N TYR A 428 6.81 -7.65 27.64
CA TYR A 428 8.07 -8.25 28.07
C TYR A 428 8.13 -9.72 27.68
N SER A 429 9.23 -10.11 27.06
CA SER A 429 9.62 -11.49 26.84
C SER A 429 10.48 -12.00 28.00
N SER A 430 10.23 -13.24 28.42
CA SER A 430 11.06 -14.02 29.36
C SER A 430 12.54 -14.13 28.96
N ALA A 431 12.90 -13.76 27.73
CA ALA A 431 14.27 -13.53 27.29
C ALA A 431 14.94 -12.27 27.89
N GLY A 432 14.23 -11.49 28.72
CA GLY A 432 14.76 -10.26 29.33
C GLY A 432 14.76 -9.06 28.39
N ARG A 433 13.80 -9.03 27.45
CA ARG A 433 13.69 -8.03 26.37
C ARG A 433 12.26 -7.55 26.21
N TRP A 434 12.08 -6.32 25.75
CA TRP A 434 10.78 -5.83 25.27
C TRP A 434 10.49 -6.36 23.87
N GLY A 435 9.24 -6.61 23.54
CA GLY A 435 8.85 -7.13 22.24
C GLY A 435 7.43 -6.76 21.83
N ILE A 436 7.13 -7.04 20.58
CA ILE A 436 5.77 -7.09 20.05
C ILE A 436 5.54 -8.43 19.33
N GLY A 437 4.49 -9.15 19.74
CA GLY A 437 3.96 -10.30 19.01
C GLY A 437 2.95 -9.82 17.98
N VAL A 438 2.93 -10.47 16.80
CA VAL A 438 1.89 -10.29 15.78
C VAL A 438 1.48 -11.67 15.26
N ALA A 439 0.18 -11.94 15.21
CA ALA A 439 -0.40 -13.19 14.74
C ALA A 439 -1.24 -12.98 13.48
N SER A 440 -1.14 -13.90 12.52
CA SER A 440 -1.86 -13.80 11.26
C SER A 440 -3.30 -14.32 11.29
N ALA A 441 -3.67 -15.14 12.29
CA ALA A 441 -5.00 -15.76 12.40
C ALA A 441 -5.35 -16.16 13.85
N ASP A 442 -6.65 -16.32 14.15
CA ASP A 442 -7.16 -16.74 15.47
C ASP A 442 -6.95 -18.26 15.69
N THR A 443 -5.75 -18.64 16.11
CA THR A 443 -5.34 -20.05 16.27
C THR A 443 -4.59 -20.28 17.59
N ASP A 444 -4.44 -21.54 18.00
CA ASP A 444 -3.76 -21.88 19.27
C ASP A 444 -2.25 -21.77 19.24
N ASN A 445 -1.66 -21.74 18.04
CA ASN A 445 -0.20 -21.68 17.87
C ASN A 445 0.19 -20.50 16.98
N PRO A 446 -0.15 -19.26 17.36
CA PRO A 446 0.40 -18.10 16.70
C PRO A 446 1.90 -18.07 17.04
N GLY A 447 2.75 -17.71 16.08
CA GLY A 447 4.19 -17.65 16.32
C GLY A 447 4.59 -16.82 17.54
N ALA A 448 5.84 -16.97 17.99
CA ALA A 448 6.42 -16.21 19.09
C ALA A 448 6.50 -14.70 18.78
N TRP A 449 7.11 -13.93 19.70
CA TRP A 449 7.43 -12.50 19.51
C TRP A 449 7.92 -12.21 18.09
N ALA A 450 7.23 -11.32 17.39
CA ALA A 450 7.51 -10.97 16.01
C ALA A 450 8.72 -10.03 15.90
N ALA A 451 8.90 -9.15 16.88
CA ALA A 451 10.10 -8.34 17.04
C ALA A 451 10.49 -8.28 18.52
N LEU A 452 11.79 -8.38 18.80
CA LEU A 452 12.39 -8.22 20.12
C LEU A 452 13.38 -7.06 20.08
N SER A 453 13.37 -6.25 21.13
CA SER A 453 14.36 -5.22 21.38
C SER A 453 15.74 -5.79 21.73
N ASP A 454 16.78 -5.00 21.48
CA ASP A 454 18.11 -5.19 22.04
C ASP A 454 18.22 -4.59 23.45
N ALA A 455 17.34 -3.66 23.80
CA ALA A 455 17.22 -3.05 25.12
C ALA A 455 16.91 -4.10 26.21
N VAL A 456 17.72 -4.08 27.27
CA VAL A 456 17.52 -4.87 28.48
C VAL A 456 16.42 -4.20 29.32
N ALA A 457 15.45 -4.97 29.80
CA ALA A 457 14.44 -4.45 30.72
C ALA A 457 15.01 -4.34 32.14
N TYR A 458 14.71 -3.23 32.83
CA TYR A 458 15.03 -3.02 34.24
C TYR A 458 13.75 -2.77 35.04
N PRO A 459 13.60 -3.38 36.23
CA PRO A 459 12.48 -3.08 37.11
C PRO A 459 12.65 -1.70 37.76
N MET A 460 11.54 -1.09 38.17
CA MET A 460 11.46 0.23 38.83
C MET A 460 11.93 1.40 37.94
N GLU A 461 11.99 1.20 36.62
CA GLU A 461 12.31 2.22 35.63
C GLU A 461 11.13 2.41 34.67
N TRP A 462 10.69 3.66 34.51
CA TRP A 462 9.68 4.00 33.49
C TRP A 462 10.28 3.91 32.10
N THR A 463 9.63 3.16 31.23
CA THR A 463 10.06 2.92 29.85
C THR A 463 8.89 3.17 28.91
N HIS A 464 9.06 4.04 27.91
CA HIS A 464 8.10 4.16 26.82
C HIS A 464 8.27 3.00 25.84
N LEU A 465 7.19 2.28 25.55
CA LEU A 465 7.14 1.23 24.54
C LEU A 465 6.21 1.64 23.42
N ALA A 466 6.60 1.37 22.17
CA ALA A 466 5.67 1.41 21.05
C ALA A 466 5.90 0.25 20.08
N GLY A 467 4.81 -0.35 19.63
CA GLY A 467 4.79 -1.36 18.57
C GLY A 467 4.10 -0.81 17.33
N VAL A 468 4.75 -0.93 16.18
CA VAL A 468 4.24 -0.45 14.88
C VAL A 468 4.12 -1.63 13.92
N TYR A 469 2.91 -1.85 13.41
CA TYR A 469 2.64 -2.78 12.33
C TYR A 469 2.36 -1.99 11.04
N ASP A 470 3.20 -2.20 10.03
CA ASP A 470 3.11 -1.57 8.72
C ASP A 470 2.65 -2.61 7.70
N ALA A 471 1.35 -2.63 7.44
CA ALA A 471 0.73 -3.63 6.57
C ALA A 471 1.14 -3.49 5.09
N PRO A 472 1.26 -2.27 4.51
CA PRO A 472 1.87 -2.07 3.18
C PRO A 472 3.25 -2.69 3.05
N ALA A 473 4.13 -2.46 4.04
CA ALA A 473 5.50 -2.95 4.00
C ALA A 473 5.67 -4.41 4.48
N GLY A 474 4.68 -4.99 5.17
CA GLY A 474 4.80 -6.30 5.81
C GLY A 474 5.81 -6.32 6.97
N LYS A 475 5.95 -5.20 7.66
CA LYS A 475 6.99 -4.98 8.68
C LYS A 475 6.39 -4.75 10.07
N VAL A 476 7.10 -5.22 11.08
CA VAL A 476 6.84 -4.89 12.48
C VAL A 476 8.08 -4.25 13.09
N ARG A 477 7.84 -3.20 13.88
CA ARG A 477 8.87 -2.46 14.60
C ARG A 477 8.49 -2.35 16.07
N ILE A 478 9.50 -2.37 16.93
CA ILE A 478 9.38 -1.98 18.33
C ILE A 478 10.30 -0.80 18.62
N TYR A 479 9.82 0.09 19.47
CA TYR A 479 10.55 1.24 19.96
C TYR A 479 10.58 1.19 21.49
N VAL A 480 11.75 1.48 22.06
CA VAL A 480 11.98 1.50 23.50
C VAL A 480 12.60 2.86 23.85
N GLY A 481 11.98 3.62 24.75
CA GLY A 481 12.43 4.97 25.10
C GLY A 481 12.40 5.95 23.91
N GLY A 482 11.50 5.73 22.95
CA GLY A 482 11.41 6.54 21.72
C GLY A 482 12.47 6.22 20.65
N GLN A 483 13.43 5.33 20.95
CA GLN A 483 14.46 4.91 20.01
C GLN A 483 14.01 3.66 19.25
N HIS A 484 14.30 3.63 17.95
CA HIS A 484 13.98 2.51 17.08
C HIS A 484 14.93 1.34 17.32
N VAL A 485 14.36 0.17 17.61
CA VAL A 485 15.05 -1.12 17.50
C VAL A 485 14.97 -1.57 16.03
N PRO A 486 16.01 -2.24 15.46
CA PRO A 486 15.95 -2.78 14.11
C PRO A 486 14.62 -3.50 13.79
N SER A 487 14.02 -3.15 12.66
CA SER A 487 12.74 -3.68 12.19
C SER A 487 12.83 -5.18 11.87
N THR A 488 11.74 -5.91 12.05
CA THR A 488 11.62 -7.31 11.61
C THR A 488 10.64 -7.42 10.43
N ASP A 489 11.08 -8.07 9.36
CA ASP A 489 10.21 -8.50 8.27
C ASP A 489 9.42 -9.74 8.72
N LEU A 490 8.09 -9.66 8.71
CA LEU A 490 7.26 -10.79 9.13
C LEU A 490 7.27 -11.94 8.12
N GLY A 491 7.63 -11.68 6.86
CA GLY A 491 7.49 -12.63 5.74
C GLY A 491 6.02 -12.93 5.38
N TYR A 492 5.06 -12.30 6.05
CA TYR A 492 3.63 -12.37 5.79
C TYR A 492 2.96 -11.04 6.18
N VAL A 493 1.70 -10.88 5.81
CA VAL A 493 0.86 -9.79 6.31
C VAL A 493 -0.50 -10.36 6.66
N SER A 494 -0.99 -10.06 7.86
CA SER A 494 -2.28 -10.56 8.33
C SER A 494 -3.44 -9.93 7.55
N THR A 495 -4.43 -10.76 7.20
CA THR A 495 -5.76 -10.34 6.70
C THR A 495 -6.83 -10.49 7.79
N TRP A 496 -6.42 -10.87 9.00
CA TRP A 496 -7.31 -11.10 10.12
C TRP A 496 -7.56 -9.82 10.91
N ASN A 497 -8.82 -9.41 10.96
CA ASN A 497 -9.30 -8.38 11.88
C ASN A 497 -9.71 -9.01 13.21
N ALA A 498 -8.92 -8.80 14.25
CA ALA A 498 -9.19 -9.25 15.60
C ALA A 498 -10.15 -8.28 16.30
N GLU A 499 -11.42 -8.67 16.40
CA GLU A 499 -12.51 -7.81 16.87
C GLU A 499 -12.72 -7.83 18.40
N GLY A 500 -11.92 -8.61 19.13
CA GLY A 500 -11.99 -8.63 20.59
C GLY A 500 -11.50 -7.32 21.22
N PRO A 501 -11.96 -7.02 22.45
CA PRO A 501 -11.65 -5.75 23.10
C PRO A 501 -10.16 -5.59 23.40
N LEU A 502 -9.67 -4.34 23.34
CA LEU A 502 -8.32 -4.02 23.79
C LEU A 502 -8.16 -4.38 25.27
N GLN A 503 -7.05 -5.04 25.61
CA GLN A 503 -6.67 -5.44 26.94
C GLN A 503 -5.42 -4.68 27.38
N VAL A 504 -5.38 -4.28 28.64
CA VAL A 504 -4.21 -3.75 29.33
C VAL A 504 -3.83 -4.72 30.44
N GLY A 505 -2.56 -5.13 30.47
CA GLY A 505 -2.00 -5.98 31.53
C GLY A 505 -2.10 -7.49 31.32
N ARG A 506 -2.63 -7.97 30.19
CA ARG A 506 -2.78 -9.39 29.87
C ARG A 506 -2.96 -9.63 28.37
N GLY A 507 -2.81 -10.89 27.96
CA GLY A 507 -3.10 -11.35 26.59
C GLY A 507 -3.81 -12.70 26.55
N MET A 508 -4.14 -13.15 25.34
CA MET A 508 -4.80 -14.42 25.05
C MET A 508 -3.83 -15.36 24.31
N SER A 509 -3.73 -16.61 24.74
CA SER A 509 -2.97 -17.65 24.05
C SER A 509 -3.67 -19.00 24.22
N ALA A 510 -3.88 -19.71 23.11
CA ALA A 510 -4.62 -20.99 23.07
C ALA A 510 -5.96 -20.96 23.83
N GLY A 511 -6.72 -19.86 23.71
CA GLY A 511 -8.00 -19.66 24.38
C GLY A 511 -7.90 -19.43 25.89
N THR A 512 -6.69 -19.25 26.42
CA THR A 512 -6.44 -18.97 27.83
C THR A 512 -5.87 -17.56 27.99
N VAL A 513 -6.46 -16.82 28.92
CA VAL A 513 -5.94 -15.52 29.35
C VAL A 513 -4.71 -15.73 30.23
N GLY A 514 -3.65 -14.97 29.98
CA GLY A 514 -2.41 -15.03 30.76
C GLY A 514 -1.45 -13.88 30.45
N GLY A 515 -0.17 -14.07 30.80
CA GLY A 515 0.87 -13.06 30.63
C GLY A 515 0.61 -11.80 31.46
N HIS A 516 0.14 -11.96 32.70
CA HIS A 516 -0.21 -10.84 33.57
C HIS A 516 1.00 -9.96 33.87
N PHE A 517 0.87 -8.65 33.64
CA PHE A 517 1.95 -7.69 33.85
C PHE A 517 2.11 -7.32 35.33
N PRO A 518 3.31 -7.47 35.94
CA PRO A 518 3.58 -7.02 37.30
C PRO A 518 4.19 -5.60 37.31
N GLY A 519 3.37 -4.60 37.55
CA GLY A 519 3.82 -3.21 37.68
C GLY A 519 2.81 -2.19 37.20
N ALA A 520 3.29 -0.99 36.84
CA ALA A 520 2.45 0.15 36.45
C ALA A 520 2.43 0.37 34.93
N ILE A 521 1.28 0.81 34.41
CA ILE A 521 1.07 1.19 33.00
C ILE A 521 0.39 2.56 32.97
N ASP A 522 0.85 3.42 32.06
CA ASP A 522 0.44 4.81 31.92
C ASP A 522 0.36 5.21 30.44
N ASP A 523 -0.43 6.24 30.11
CA ASP A 523 -0.56 6.90 28.81
C ASP A 523 -0.64 5.92 27.61
N VAL A 524 -1.65 5.05 27.62
CA VAL A 524 -1.88 4.08 26.54
C VAL A 524 -2.51 4.78 25.35
N ARG A 525 -1.84 4.73 24.19
CA ARG A 525 -2.34 5.30 22.93
C ARG A 525 -2.40 4.26 21.84
N VAL A 526 -3.46 4.30 21.03
CA VAL A 526 -3.64 3.43 19.87
C VAL A 526 -3.99 4.26 18.64
N TYR A 527 -3.30 3.98 17.54
CA TYR A 527 -3.50 4.66 16.26
C TYR A 527 -3.85 3.65 15.17
N GLN A 528 -4.84 3.98 14.34
CA GLN A 528 -5.01 3.36 13.03
C GLN A 528 -4.03 4.02 12.05
N GLY A 529 -2.95 3.32 11.71
CA GLY A 529 -1.83 3.80 10.90
C GLY A 529 -0.46 3.46 11.51
N ALA A 530 0.58 3.39 10.68
CA ALA A 530 1.95 3.20 11.14
C ALA A 530 2.61 4.56 11.43
N LEU A 531 2.91 4.84 12.70
CA LEU A 531 3.62 6.07 13.08
C LEU A 531 5.09 6.03 12.63
N SER A 532 5.61 7.21 12.29
CA SER A 532 7.04 7.39 11.97
C SER A 532 7.90 7.38 13.23
N SER A 533 9.21 7.14 13.09
CA SER A 533 10.15 7.23 14.21
C SER A 533 10.10 8.60 14.90
N ASP A 534 9.90 9.68 14.16
CA ASP A 534 9.79 11.04 14.72
C ASP A 534 8.47 11.27 15.47
N ASP A 535 7.37 10.63 15.05
CA ASP A 535 6.13 10.64 15.82
C ASP A 535 6.34 9.89 17.15
N ILE A 536 6.96 8.72 17.11
CA ILE A 536 7.23 7.90 18.31
C ILE A 536 8.18 8.60 19.28
N ALA A 537 9.24 9.25 18.77
CA ALA A 537 10.17 10.01 19.59
C ALA A 537 9.48 11.18 20.30
N ARG A 538 8.49 11.82 19.65
CA ARG A 538 7.65 12.86 20.28
C ARG A 538 6.74 12.29 21.37
N LEU A 539 6.11 11.13 21.15
CA LEU A 539 5.32 10.45 22.20
C LEU A 539 6.17 10.10 23.43
N ALA A 540 7.39 9.63 23.20
CA ALA A 540 8.32 9.27 24.27
C ALA A 540 8.92 10.47 25.02
N ALA A 541 8.75 11.70 24.52
CA ALA A 541 9.26 12.91 25.16
C ALA A 541 8.26 13.53 26.17
N GLY A 542 6.99 13.12 26.13
CA GLY A 542 5.90 13.72 26.91
C GLY A 542 5.13 14.76 26.09
#